data_AF-A0A177E2N8-F1
#
_entry.id   AF-A0A177E2N8-F1
#
_cell.length_a   1.000
_cell.length_b   1.000
_cell.length_c   1.000
_cell.angle_alpha   90.00
_cell.angle_beta   90.00
_cell.angle_gamma   90.00
#
_symmetry.space_group_name_H-M   'P 1'
#
loop_
_entity.id
_entity.type
_entity.pdbx_description
1 polymer ?
#
loop_
_entity_poly.entity_id
_entity_poly.type
_entity_poly.pdbx_seq_one_letter_code
_entity_poly.pdbx_strand_id
1 'polypeptide(L)'
;MKYSGLYFVSNPSTNIDASLSTVNTLIQGIETSFQNATRQQTPWSLSYRAFRDTIPPGYQPPTGADGKPKPYTHSYQHLLHLSSLSPNRTYVFAQPLAQQETITSIPLRQQDAHASILRYQCSALWTPRHILAVREGTSYSAGLCTIQIGELRATREGPQSGAVSSPGIVVYISTPTGAEDADNSMNSGYDTMGNGTAMDVDEEEVDIEYAQTLVRDCWSTIKDGRDLGRSEVRELMMAPVTTNNKGREQEAIVRMWCEALRMRG
;
A
#
# COMPACT_ATOMS: atom_id res chain seq x y z
N MET A 1 -4.29 17.31 -0.12
CA MET A 1 -3.46 16.07 -0.17
C MET A 1 -4.21 14.95 0.52
N LYS A 2 -3.82 13.67 0.42
CA LYS A 2 -4.37 12.63 1.31
C LYS A 2 -3.27 12.05 2.19
N TYR A 3 -3.59 11.84 3.47
CA TYR A 3 -2.78 11.03 4.38
C TYR A 3 -3.41 9.65 4.53
N SER A 4 -2.60 8.61 4.65
CA SER A 4 -3.09 7.24 4.67
C SER A 4 -2.37 6.36 5.67
N GLY A 5 -3.09 5.37 6.20
CA GLY A 5 -2.55 4.26 6.97
C GLY A 5 -3.06 2.93 6.43
N LEU A 6 -2.26 1.89 6.63
CA LEU A 6 -2.52 0.53 6.18
C LEU A 6 -2.36 -0.43 7.36
N TYR A 7 -3.40 -1.21 7.59
CA TYR A 7 -3.44 -2.24 8.62
C TYR A 7 -3.49 -3.60 7.96
N PHE A 8 -2.52 -4.45 8.27
CA PHE A 8 -2.49 -5.84 7.86
C PHE A 8 -2.88 -6.73 9.03
N VAL A 9 -4.01 -7.43 8.92
CA VAL A 9 -4.49 -8.39 9.92
C VAL A 9 -4.07 -9.77 9.47
N SER A 10 -3.12 -10.39 10.17
CA SER A 10 -2.56 -11.68 9.77
C SER A 10 -3.55 -12.82 9.98
N ASN A 11 -3.59 -13.77 9.04
CA ASN A 11 -4.33 -14.99 9.17
C ASN A 11 -3.36 -16.18 9.37
N PRO A 12 -3.11 -16.60 10.62
CA PRO A 12 -2.16 -17.67 10.90
C PRO A 12 -2.59 -19.04 10.34
N SER A 13 -3.90 -19.25 10.13
CA SER A 13 -4.41 -20.50 9.54
C SER A 13 -4.16 -20.58 8.03
N THR A 14 -3.90 -19.44 7.39
CA THR A 14 -3.83 -19.27 5.93
C THR A 14 -5.10 -19.70 5.17
N ASN A 15 -6.18 -20.03 5.89
CA ASN A 15 -7.46 -20.46 5.33
C ASN A 15 -8.28 -19.26 4.86
N ILE A 16 -8.74 -19.29 3.62
CA ILE A 16 -9.54 -18.22 2.99
C ILE A 16 -10.82 -17.92 3.80
N ASP A 17 -11.50 -18.94 4.33
CA ASP A 17 -12.76 -18.75 5.07
C ASP A 17 -12.55 -17.97 6.37
N ALA A 18 -11.43 -18.20 7.06
CA ALA A 18 -11.08 -17.46 8.26
C ALA A 18 -10.82 -15.96 7.97
N SER A 19 -10.13 -15.67 6.85
CA SER A 19 -9.96 -14.30 6.39
C SER A 19 -11.31 -13.66 6.00
N LEU A 20 -12.15 -14.36 5.25
CA LEU A 20 -13.45 -13.83 4.84
C LEU A 20 -14.37 -13.56 6.04
N SER A 21 -14.36 -14.45 7.03
CA SER A 21 -15.06 -14.23 8.31
C SER A 21 -14.60 -12.94 8.98
N THR A 22 -13.28 -12.72 9.05
CA THR A 22 -12.72 -11.51 9.67
C THR A 22 -13.00 -10.25 8.83
N VAL A 23 -13.01 -10.35 7.48
CA VAL A 23 -13.47 -9.25 6.60
C VAL A 23 -14.91 -8.88 6.91
N ASN A 24 -15.80 -9.86 7.03
CA ASN A 24 -17.21 -9.61 7.35
C ASN A 24 -17.38 -8.98 8.74
N THR A 25 -16.63 -9.46 9.73
CA THR A 25 -16.59 -8.83 11.07
C THR A 25 -16.14 -7.38 10.99
N LEU A 26 -15.11 -7.04 10.21
CA LEU A 26 -14.65 -5.66 10.07
C LEU A 26 -15.62 -4.79 9.26
N ILE A 27 -16.25 -5.33 8.21
CA ILE A 27 -17.31 -4.66 7.44
C ILE A 27 -18.47 -4.27 8.35
N GLN A 28 -18.95 -5.21 9.17
CA GLN A 28 -19.97 -4.91 10.17
C GLN A 28 -19.50 -3.82 11.15
N GLY A 29 -18.18 -3.72 11.41
CA GLY A 29 -17.55 -2.65 12.19
C GLY A 29 -17.73 -1.29 11.60
N ILE A 30 -17.48 -1.19 10.31
CA ILE A 30 -17.66 0.04 9.56
C ILE A 30 -19.16 0.41 9.55
N GLU A 31 -20.03 -0.53 9.22
CA GLU A 31 -21.46 -0.25 9.04
C GLU A 31 -22.19 0.09 10.35
N THR A 32 -21.77 -0.46 11.48
CA THR A 32 -22.39 -0.18 12.79
C THR A 32 -21.81 1.06 13.48
N SER A 33 -20.51 1.33 13.33
CA SER A 33 -19.86 2.42 14.05
C SER A 33 -19.98 3.77 13.33
N PHE A 34 -20.18 3.76 12.01
CA PHE A 34 -20.28 4.95 11.19
C PHE A 34 -21.66 5.06 10.57
N GLN A 35 -22.58 5.78 11.24
CA GLN A 35 -23.99 5.92 10.82
C GLN A 35 -24.16 6.43 9.38
N ASN A 36 -23.20 7.24 8.90
CA ASN A 36 -23.21 7.81 7.56
C ASN A 36 -22.23 7.11 6.59
N ALA A 37 -21.77 5.90 6.92
CA ALA A 37 -20.91 5.14 6.03
C ALA A 37 -21.66 4.78 4.74
N THR A 38 -21.12 5.23 3.61
CA THR A 38 -21.65 4.88 2.29
C THR A 38 -20.71 3.90 1.61
N ARG A 39 -21.23 2.71 1.29
CA ARG A 39 -20.49 1.72 0.51
C ARG A 39 -20.35 2.22 -0.93
N GLN A 40 -19.12 2.29 -1.43
CA GLN A 40 -18.88 2.65 -2.82
C GLN A 40 -19.16 1.42 -3.70
N GLN A 41 -19.85 1.65 -4.83
CA GLN A 41 -20.29 0.57 -5.73
C GLN A 41 -19.13 -0.08 -6.50
N THR A 42 -18.09 0.69 -6.79
CA THR A 42 -16.94 0.22 -7.57
C THR A 42 -15.97 -0.54 -6.66
N PRO A 43 -15.79 -1.86 -6.85
CA PRO A 43 -14.80 -2.61 -6.08
C PRO A 43 -13.39 -2.17 -6.45
N TRP A 44 -12.46 -2.32 -5.51
CA TRP A 44 -11.05 -2.09 -5.76
C TRP A 44 -10.30 -3.43 -5.83
N SER A 45 -9.15 -3.42 -6.49
CA SER A 45 -8.28 -4.59 -6.64
C SER A 45 -6.83 -4.24 -6.40
N LEU A 46 -6.07 -5.26 -6.00
CA LEU A 46 -4.64 -5.22 -5.75
C LEU A 46 -4.00 -6.38 -6.51
N SER A 47 -2.88 -6.11 -7.18
CA SER A 47 -1.97 -7.13 -7.69
C SER A 47 -0.55 -6.75 -7.30
N TYR A 48 0.08 -7.60 -6.50
CA TYR A 48 1.41 -7.39 -5.97
C TYR A 48 2.31 -8.58 -6.28
N ARG A 49 3.50 -8.32 -6.81
CA ARG A 49 4.56 -9.32 -6.98
C ARG A 49 5.86 -8.80 -6.40
N ALA A 50 6.55 -9.64 -5.65
CA ALA A 50 7.86 -9.33 -5.11
C ALA A 50 8.93 -10.25 -5.72
N PHE A 51 10.03 -9.65 -6.15
CA PHE A 51 11.26 -10.31 -6.55
C PHE A 51 12.35 -9.92 -5.57
N ARG A 52 13.19 -10.89 -5.21
CA ARG A 52 14.33 -10.71 -4.32
C ARG A 52 15.60 -11.04 -5.07
N ASP A 53 16.67 -10.30 -4.81
CA ASP A 53 17.95 -10.62 -5.42
C ASP A 53 18.47 -12.01 -5.03
N THR A 54 19.26 -12.61 -5.90
CA THR A 54 20.00 -13.84 -5.63
C THR A 54 21.28 -13.51 -4.86
N ILE A 55 21.71 -14.42 -3.97
CA ILE A 55 23.01 -14.25 -3.29
C ILE A 55 24.12 -14.47 -4.33
N PRO A 56 25.05 -13.52 -4.53
CA PRO A 56 26.13 -13.68 -5.48
C PRO A 56 26.97 -14.94 -5.19
N PRO A 57 27.40 -15.69 -6.22
CA PRO A 57 28.33 -16.80 -6.02
C PRO A 57 29.60 -16.33 -5.31
N GLY A 58 30.01 -17.06 -4.27
CA GLY A 58 31.20 -16.72 -3.49
C GLY A 58 30.98 -15.63 -2.42
N TYR A 59 29.75 -15.16 -2.19
CA TYR A 59 29.47 -14.29 -1.06
C TYR A 59 29.84 -14.98 0.26
N GLN A 60 30.77 -14.38 0.99
CA GLN A 60 31.13 -14.77 2.34
C GLN A 60 30.51 -13.77 3.33
N PRO A 61 29.58 -14.20 4.20
CA PRO A 61 28.95 -13.30 5.14
C PRO A 61 30.01 -12.73 6.10
N PRO A 62 30.07 -11.39 6.30
CA PRO A 62 31.00 -10.83 7.25
C PRO A 62 30.68 -11.35 8.65
N THR A 63 31.73 -11.72 9.40
CA THR A 63 31.61 -12.16 10.78
C THR A 63 31.38 -10.94 11.67
N GLY A 64 30.29 -10.95 12.44
CA GLY A 64 30.00 -9.92 13.42
C GLY A 64 30.95 -9.97 14.62
N ALA A 65 30.86 -8.97 15.50
CA ALA A 65 31.63 -8.91 16.74
C ALA A 65 31.34 -10.10 17.69
N ASP A 66 30.20 -10.77 17.51
CA ASP A 66 29.78 -11.96 18.23
C ASP A 66 30.28 -13.27 17.60
N GLY A 67 31.09 -13.21 16.54
CA GLY A 67 31.58 -14.37 15.81
C GLY A 67 30.54 -15.01 14.89
N LYS A 68 29.32 -14.47 14.78
CA LYS A 68 28.26 -15.04 13.94
C LYS A 68 28.26 -14.40 12.55
N PRO A 69 27.99 -15.18 11.49
CA PRO A 69 27.86 -14.63 10.14
C PRO A 69 26.63 -13.71 10.07
N LYS A 70 26.82 -12.48 9.57
CA LYS A 70 25.71 -11.56 9.31
C LYS A 70 24.88 -12.07 8.13
N PRO A 71 23.53 -12.16 8.25
CA PRO A 71 22.68 -12.54 7.14
C PRO A 71 22.88 -11.62 5.92
N TYR A 72 22.79 -12.18 4.71
CA TYR A 72 22.81 -11.38 3.49
C TYR A 72 21.58 -10.46 3.45
N THR A 73 21.81 -9.16 3.37
CA THR A 73 20.72 -8.19 3.26
C THR A 73 20.29 -8.10 1.80
N HIS A 74 19.09 -8.59 1.53
CA HIS A 74 18.55 -8.66 0.17
C HIS A 74 18.04 -7.33 -0.36
N SER A 75 18.17 -7.14 -1.67
CA SER A 75 17.47 -6.09 -2.42
C SER A 75 16.14 -6.63 -2.95
N TYR A 76 15.14 -5.76 -3.07
CA TYR A 76 13.81 -6.13 -3.54
C TYR A 76 13.36 -5.29 -4.73
N GLN A 77 12.62 -5.93 -5.63
CA GLN A 77 11.87 -5.26 -6.67
C GLN A 77 10.40 -5.66 -6.57
N HIS A 78 9.55 -4.67 -6.37
CA HIS A 78 8.12 -4.84 -6.19
C HIS A 78 7.38 -4.35 -7.43
N LEU A 79 6.38 -5.10 -7.87
CA LEU A 79 5.42 -4.69 -8.88
C LEU A 79 4.06 -4.57 -8.16
N LEU A 80 3.54 -3.35 -8.05
CA LEU A 80 2.30 -3.03 -7.35
C LEU A 80 1.31 -2.38 -8.31
N HIS A 81 0.17 -3.02 -8.52
CA HIS A 81 -1.01 -2.39 -9.11
C HIS A 81 -2.09 -2.28 -8.03
N LEU A 82 -2.59 -1.06 -7.84
CA LEU A 82 -3.66 -0.75 -6.92
C LEU A 82 -4.69 0.10 -7.68
N SER A 83 -5.87 -0.46 -7.95
CA SER A 83 -6.85 0.18 -8.84
C SER A 83 -7.41 1.48 -8.27
N SER A 84 -7.36 1.66 -6.94
CA SER A 84 -7.76 2.90 -6.27
C SER A 84 -6.73 4.03 -6.38
N LEU A 85 -5.46 3.71 -6.66
CA LEU A 85 -4.39 4.68 -6.87
C LEU A 85 -4.29 5.07 -8.35
N SER A 86 -4.26 4.07 -9.23
CA SER A 86 -4.28 4.29 -10.68
C SER A 86 -4.84 3.06 -11.39
N PRO A 87 -5.90 3.19 -12.21
CA PRO A 87 -6.57 2.05 -12.83
C PRO A 87 -5.75 1.37 -13.93
N ASN A 88 -4.75 2.05 -14.50
CA ASN A 88 -4.05 1.63 -15.71
C ASN A 88 -2.52 1.58 -15.56
N ARG A 89 -2.02 1.65 -14.32
CA ARG A 89 -0.57 1.70 -14.04
C ARG A 89 -0.17 0.64 -13.03
N THR A 90 0.99 0.05 -13.25
CA THR A 90 1.72 -0.72 -12.25
C THR A 90 2.93 0.08 -11.81
N TYR A 91 3.10 0.24 -10.52
CA TYR A 91 4.26 0.87 -9.92
C TYR A 91 5.36 -0.17 -9.71
N VAL A 92 6.57 0.15 -10.16
CA VAL A 92 7.77 -0.65 -9.94
C VAL A 92 8.60 0.04 -8.88
N PHE A 93 8.73 -0.59 -7.71
CA PHE A 93 9.49 -0.06 -6.60
C PHE A 93 10.75 -0.91 -6.39
N ALA A 94 11.91 -0.31 -6.62
CA ALA A 94 13.21 -0.93 -6.40
C ALA A 94 13.80 -0.43 -5.07
N GLN A 95 14.09 -1.37 -4.18
CA GLN A 95 14.72 -1.15 -2.87
C GLN A 95 16.13 -1.78 -2.87
N PRO A 96 17.13 -1.08 -3.43
CA PRO A 96 18.52 -1.51 -3.39
C PRO A 96 19.11 -1.36 -1.98
N LEU A 97 20.05 -2.24 -1.61
CA LEU A 97 20.66 -2.27 -0.27
C LEU A 97 21.34 -0.96 0.16
N ALA A 98 22.02 -0.29 -0.76
CA ALA A 98 22.95 0.81 -0.46
C ALA A 98 22.68 2.07 -1.29
N GLN A 99 21.53 2.13 -1.97
CA GLN A 99 21.19 3.23 -2.87
C GLN A 99 19.81 3.76 -2.54
N GLN A 100 19.51 4.95 -3.06
CA GLN A 100 18.20 5.56 -2.93
C GLN A 100 17.14 4.68 -3.61
N GLU A 101 16.07 4.42 -2.89
CA GLU A 101 14.95 3.67 -3.43
C GLU A 101 14.30 4.42 -4.59
N THR A 102 13.90 3.70 -5.64
CA THR A 102 13.36 4.30 -6.86
C THR A 102 11.98 3.73 -7.14
N ILE A 103 11.03 4.62 -7.44
CA ILE A 103 9.68 4.25 -7.89
C ILE A 103 9.50 4.72 -9.31
N THR A 104 9.07 3.82 -10.17
CA THR A 104 8.66 4.13 -11.54
C THR A 104 7.25 3.60 -11.79
N SER A 105 6.62 3.99 -12.90
CA SER A 105 5.35 3.40 -13.30
C SER A 105 5.42 2.91 -14.74
N ILE A 106 4.82 1.74 -14.98
CA ILE A 106 4.63 1.15 -16.30
C ILE A 106 3.11 0.99 -16.57
N PRO A 107 2.67 0.95 -17.83
CA PRO A 107 1.30 0.58 -18.17
C PRO A 107 0.92 -0.79 -17.59
N LEU A 108 -0.29 -0.92 -17.05
CA LEU A 108 -0.80 -2.16 -16.44
C LEU A 108 -0.66 -3.37 -17.37
N ARG A 109 -0.96 -3.20 -18.66
CA ARG A 109 -0.81 -4.25 -19.69
C ARG A 109 0.62 -4.80 -19.85
N GLN A 110 1.64 -4.09 -19.36
CA GLN A 110 3.04 -4.53 -19.40
C GLN A 110 3.48 -5.26 -18.12
N GLN A 111 2.65 -5.31 -17.09
CA GLN A 111 2.99 -5.92 -15.79
C GLN A 111 3.47 -7.37 -15.94
N ASP A 112 2.73 -8.20 -16.68
CA ASP A 112 3.05 -9.62 -16.85
C ASP A 112 4.29 -9.84 -17.72
N ALA A 113 4.47 -9.04 -18.76
CA ALA A 113 5.67 -9.09 -19.60
C ALA A 113 6.92 -8.72 -18.79
N HIS A 114 6.85 -7.65 -17.99
CA HIS A 114 7.94 -7.24 -17.11
C HIS A 114 8.26 -8.31 -16.05
N ALA A 115 7.24 -8.88 -15.40
CA ALA A 115 7.42 -9.97 -14.45
C ALA A 115 8.05 -11.22 -15.10
N SER A 116 7.70 -11.52 -16.35
CA SER A 116 8.25 -12.64 -17.10
C SER A 116 9.73 -12.43 -17.45
N ILE A 117 10.14 -11.20 -17.80
CA ILE A 117 11.55 -10.85 -18.00
C ILE A 117 12.34 -11.12 -16.72
N LEU A 118 11.89 -10.58 -15.58
CA LEU A 118 12.57 -10.81 -14.29
C LEU A 118 12.69 -12.29 -13.95
N ARG A 119 11.63 -13.06 -14.20
CA ARG A 119 11.58 -14.48 -13.86
C ARG A 119 12.43 -15.36 -14.75
N TYR A 120 12.41 -15.15 -16.06
CA TYR A 120 13.00 -16.09 -17.02
C TYR A 120 14.32 -15.59 -17.59
N GLN A 121 14.41 -14.30 -17.91
CA GLN A 121 15.59 -13.71 -18.52
C GLN A 121 16.58 -13.20 -17.47
N CYS A 122 16.09 -12.77 -16.31
CA CYS A 122 16.92 -12.29 -15.19
C CYS A 122 16.89 -13.23 -13.98
N SER A 123 16.60 -14.51 -14.17
CA SER A 123 16.53 -15.52 -13.10
C SER A 123 17.81 -15.64 -12.28
N ALA A 124 18.96 -15.38 -12.91
CA ALA A 124 20.26 -15.37 -12.24
C ALA A 124 20.41 -14.21 -11.23
N LEU A 125 19.63 -13.13 -11.38
CA LEU A 125 19.67 -11.93 -10.55
C LEU A 125 18.47 -11.85 -9.60
N TRP A 126 17.32 -12.37 -10.01
CA TRP A 126 16.05 -12.21 -9.31
C TRP A 126 15.34 -13.54 -9.10
N THR A 127 14.90 -13.76 -7.87
CA THR A 127 14.06 -14.89 -7.47
C THR A 127 12.65 -14.39 -7.11
N PRO A 128 11.57 -14.96 -7.71
CA PRO A 128 10.21 -14.62 -7.31
C PRO A 128 9.94 -15.04 -5.86
N ARG A 129 9.25 -14.20 -5.09
CA ARG A 129 8.97 -14.43 -3.67
C ARG A 129 7.49 -14.66 -3.38
N HIS A 130 6.69 -13.62 -3.59
CA HIS A 130 5.27 -13.63 -3.23
C HIS A 130 4.46 -12.99 -4.34
N ILE A 131 3.26 -13.53 -4.53
CA ILE A 131 2.25 -12.98 -5.42
C ILE A 131 0.99 -12.87 -4.60
N LEU A 132 0.60 -11.64 -4.36
CA LEU A 132 -0.51 -11.30 -3.49
C LEU A 132 -1.55 -10.55 -4.32
N ALA A 133 -2.82 -10.84 -4.10
CA ALA A 133 -3.89 -10.15 -4.80
C ALA A 133 -5.12 -9.95 -3.93
N VAL A 134 -5.79 -8.81 -4.12
CA VAL A 134 -7.16 -8.56 -3.68
C VAL A 134 -7.99 -8.48 -4.95
N ARG A 135 -8.97 -9.37 -5.11
CA ARG A 135 -9.79 -9.41 -6.35
C ARG A 135 -10.98 -8.45 -6.30
N GLU A 136 -11.68 -8.45 -5.16
CA GLU A 136 -12.95 -7.74 -4.98
C GLU A 136 -12.96 -7.07 -3.60
N GLY A 137 -12.12 -6.05 -3.45
CA GLY A 137 -12.09 -5.23 -2.24
C GLY A 137 -13.31 -4.32 -2.17
N THR A 138 -13.79 -4.06 -0.96
CA THR A 138 -14.88 -3.12 -0.70
C THR A 138 -14.33 -1.78 -0.22
N SER A 139 -14.96 -0.69 -0.66
CA SER A 139 -14.64 0.68 -0.22
C SER A 139 -15.83 1.32 0.48
N TYR A 140 -15.56 2.10 1.52
CA TYR A 140 -16.54 2.90 2.27
C TYR A 140 -16.06 4.34 2.35
N SER A 141 -17.01 5.28 2.27
CA SER A 141 -16.81 6.68 2.66
C SER A 141 -17.50 6.92 3.99
N ALA A 142 -16.73 7.22 5.04
CA ALA A 142 -17.19 7.37 6.42
C ALA A 142 -16.67 8.69 7.01
N GLY A 143 -17.47 9.75 6.92
CA GLY A 143 -17.05 11.09 7.35
C GLY A 143 -15.84 11.59 6.56
N LEU A 144 -14.76 11.92 7.25
CA LEU A 144 -13.48 12.36 6.67
C LEU A 144 -12.58 11.19 6.23
N CYS A 145 -13.00 9.94 6.43
CA CYS A 145 -12.20 8.77 6.09
C CYS A 145 -12.76 8.03 4.87
N THR A 146 -11.88 7.61 3.98
CA THR A 146 -12.14 6.56 3.00
C THR A 146 -11.48 5.28 3.49
N ILE A 147 -12.27 4.22 3.64
CA ILE A 147 -11.83 2.91 4.15
C ILE A 147 -11.94 1.88 3.03
N GLN A 148 -10.85 1.18 2.74
CA GLN A 148 -10.77 0.10 1.77
C GLN A 148 -10.39 -1.19 2.49
N ILE A 149 -11.23 -2.22 2.37
CA ILE A 149 -10.99 -3.51 3.00
C ILE A 149 -11.00 -4.62 1.95
N GLY A 150 -10.07 -5.57 2.07
CA GLY A 150 -9.96 -6.68 1.14
C GLY A 150 -9.22 -7.88 1.73
N GLU A 151 -9.69 -9.07 1.35
CA GLU A 151 -9.00 -10.33 1.63
C GLU A 151 -7.80 -10.48 0.69
N LEU A 152 -6.63 -10.78 1.26
CA LEU A 152 -5.38 -10.90 0.53
C LEU A 152 -5.11 -12.36 0.20
N ARG A 153 -5.07 -12.71 -1.09
CA ARG A 153 -4.78 -14.06 -1.58
C ARG A 153 -3.33 -14.18 -2.01
N ALA A 154 -2.65 -15.19 -1.48
CA ALA A 154 -1.34 -15.63 -1.95
C ALA A 154 -1.49 -16.77 -2.97
N THR A 155 -0.89 -16.61 -4.14
CA THR A 155 -0.78 -17.66 -5.16
C THR A 155 0.66 -18.09 -5.32
N ARG A 156 0.87 -19.40 -5.51
CA ARG A 156 2.17 -19.94 -5.92
C ARG A 156 2.21 -20.03 -7.43
N GLU A 157 3.32 -19.62 -8.02
CA GLU A 157 3.61 -19.86 -9.43
C GLU A 157 4.46 -21.11 -9.60
N GLY A 158 4.15 -21.91 -10.62
CA GLY A 158 4.93 -23.08 -11.03
C GLY A 158 4.06 -24.25 -11.47
N PRO A 159 4.65 -25.41 -11.81
CA PRO A 159 3.89 -26.59 -12.23
C PRO A 159 2.86 -27.08 -11.20
N GLN A 160 3.02 -26.68 -9.94
CA GLN A 160 2.12 -27.01 -8.82
C GLN A 160 1.25 -25.83 -8.36
N SER A 161 0.76 -24.99 -9.29
CA SER A 161 -0.02 -23.75 -9.02
C SER A 161 -1.43 -23.96 -8.40
N GLY A 162 -1.69 -25.06 -7.69
CA GLY A 162 -3.06 -25.44 -7.30
C GLY A 162 -3.62 -24.77 -6.04
N ALA A 163 -2.77 -24.45 -5.05
CA ALA A 163 -3.25 -23.98 -3.75
C ALA A 163 -3.21 -22.45 -3.63
N VAL A 164 -4.38 -21.83 -3.54
CA VAL A 164 -4.54 -20.44 -3.10
C VAL A 164 -4.66 -20.45 -1.57
N SER A 165 -3.91 -19.57 -0.91
CA SER A 165 -3.99 -19.38 0.54
C SER A 165 -4.26 -17.92 0.85
N SER A 166 -4.81 -17.62 2.02
CA SER A 166 -5.06 -16.25 2.46
C SER A 166 -4.12 -15.87 3.59
N PRO A 167 -3.01 -15.15 3.34
CA PRO A 167 -2.14 -14.65 4.40
C PRO A 167 -2.83 -13.69 5.39
N GLY A 168 -3.96 -13.09 5.02
CA GLY A 168 -4.65 -12.14 5.89
C GLY A 168 -5.54 -11.16 5.15
N ILE A 169 -5.73 -10.01 5.77
CA ILE A 169 -6.63 -8.95 5.33
C ILE A 169 -5.87 -7.64 5.34
N VAL A 170 -6.19 -6.79 4.39
CA VAL A 170 -5.68 -5.42 4.33
C VAL A 170 -6.83 -4.44 4.55
N VAL A 171 -6.62 -3.48 5.44
CA VAL A 171 -7.50 -2.34 5.67
C VAL A 171 -6.70 -1.06 5.43
N TYR A 172 -7.02 -0.35 4.36
CA TYR A 172 -6.42 0.92 4.00
C TYR A 172 -7.38 2.04 4.36
N ILE A 173 -6.91 3.00 5.16
CA ILE A 173 -7.69 4.16 5.60
C ILE A 173 -6.97 5.39 5.11
N SER A 174 -7.68 6.28 4.44
CA SER A 174 -7.14 7.57 3.99
C SER A 174 -8.06 8.72 4.37
N THR A 175 -7.49 9.88 4.65
CA THR A 175 -8.20 11.10 5.01
C THR A 175 -7.60 12.29 4.25
N PRO A 176 -8.42 13.26 3.79
CA PRO A 176 -7.88 14.45 3.16
C PRO A 176 -7.12 15.30 4.18
N THR A 177 -6.02 15.91 3.74
CA THR A 177 -5.19 16.85 4.50
C THR A 177 -5.08 18.17 3.75
N GLY A 178 -5.19 19.27 4.49
CA GLY A 178 -5.30 20.63 3.98
C GLY A 178 -6.76 21.08 3.78
N ALA A 179 -7.00 22.39 3.83
CA ALA A 179 -8.27 22.95 3.42
C ALA A 179 -8.44 22.65 1.92
N GLU A 180 -9.45 21.86 1.55
CA GLU A 180 -9.94 21.91 0.18
C GLU A 180 -10.58 23.29 0.05
N ASP A 181 -9.82 24.26 -0.49
CA ASP A 181 -10.40 25.51 -0.97
C ASP A 181 -11.50 25.11 -1.95
N ALA A 182 -12.73 25.13 -1.46
CA ALA A 182 -13.94 24.74 -2.17
C ALA A 182 -14.29 25.74 -3.30
N ASP A 183 -13.34 26.55 -3.72
CA ASP A 183 -13.44 27.56 -4.78
C ASP A 183 -12.81 27.08 -6.09
N ASN A 184 -13.11 25.84 -6.49
CA ASN A 184 -13.08 25.47 -7.91
C ASN A 184 -14.31 26.05 -8.64
N SER A 185 -14.53 27.34 -8.41
CA SER A 185 -15.45 28.20 -9.15
C SER A 185 -14.85 28.42 -10.54
N MET A 186 -15.48 27.76 -11.51
CA MET A 186 -15.56 28.12 -12.93
C MET A 186 -14.56 29.18 -13.42
N ASN A 187 -13.47 28.71 -14.02
CA ASN A 187 -12.88 29.18 -15.28
C ASN A 187 -13.47 30.50 -15.84
N SER A 188 -13.18 31.63 -15.18
CA SER A 188 -13.43 32.97 -15.71
C SER A 188 -12.18 33.38 -16.47
N GLY A 189 -12.21 33.15 -17.78
CA GLY A 189 -11.15 33.55 -18.71
C GLY A 189 -11.12 35.06 -18.90
N TYR A 190 -10.52 35.78 -17.95
CA TYR A 190 -10.11 37.16 -18.15
C TYR A 190 -8.61 37.32 -17.86
N ASP A 191 -7.86 37.39 -18.96
CA ASP A 191 -6.46 37.84 -19.02
C ASP A 191 -6.29 39.15 -18.26
N THR A 192 -5.78 39.08 -17.03
CA THR A 192 -5.36 40.26 -16.28
C THR A 192 -3.85 40.27 -16.25
N MET A 193 -3.24 40.95 -17.22
CA MET A 193 -1.82 41.33 -17.20
C MET A 193 -1.60 42.37 -16.10
N GLY A 194 -1.54 41.91 -14.86
CA GLY A 194 -1.30 42.73 -13.68
C GLY A 194 -0.01 42.31 -12.99
N ASN A 195 0.98 43.19 -13.05
CA ASN A 195 2.30 43.11 -12.42
C ASN A 195 2.18 42.90 -10.90
N GLY A 196 2.14 41.64 -10.45
CA GLY A 196 1.92 41.27 -9.05
C GLY A 196 3.22 40.82 -8.37
N THR A 197 3.67 41.64 -7.42
CA THR A 197 4.65 41.30 -6.38
C THR A 197 4.41 39.91 -5.81
N ALA A 198 5.46 39.06 -5.83
CA ALA A 198 5.49 37.78 -5.13
C ALA A 198 5.37 38.03 -3.63
N MET A 199 4.15 37.99 -3.09
CA MET A 199 3.95 37.78 -1.67
C MET A 199 4.27 36.32 -1.40
N ASP A 200 5.24 36.12 -0.52
CA ASP A 200 5.59 34.85 0.10
C ASP A 200 4.32 34.33 0.77
N VAL A 201 3.62 33.41 0.10
CA VAL A 201 2.44 32.75 0.65
C VAL A 201 2.99 31.79 1.69
N ASP A 202 2.81 32.12 2.97
CA ASP A 202 3.13 31.25 4.10
C ASP A 202 2.63 29.83 3.76
N GLU A 203 3.57 28.90 3.59
CA GLU A 203 3.27 27.50 3.34
C GLU A 203 2.44 26.99 4.52
N GLU A 204 1.11 26.91 4.36
CA GLU A 204 0.22 26.36 5.39
C GLU A 204 0.74 24.97 5.78
N GLU A 205 1.24 24.88 7.02
CA GLU A 205 1.83 23.67 7.56
C GLU A 205 0.71 22.61 7.65
N VAL A 206 0.77 21.63 6.75
CA VAL A 206 -0.20 20.53 6.72
C VAL A 206 -0.10 19.76 8.05
N ASP A 207 -1.19 19.73 8.82
CA ASP A 207 -1.25 19.01 10.10
C ASP A 207 -1.31 17.48 9.88
N ILE A 208 -0.13 16.89 9.65
CA ILE A 208 0.05 15.45 9.45
C ILE A 208 -0.25 14.67 10.73
N GLU A 209 -0.01 15.26 11.90
CA GLU A 209 -0.23 14.61 13.21
C GLU A 209 -1.71 14.41 13.49
N TYR A 210 -2.53 15.43 13.20
CA TYR A 210 -3.99 15.31 13.24
C TYR A 210 -4.50 14.24 12.28
N ALA A 211 -4.02 14.24 11.03
CA ALA A 211 -4.42 13.25 10.04
C ALA A 211 -4.06 11.82 10.44
N GLN A 212 -2.87 11.62 11.02
CA GLN A 212 -2.43 10.33 11.55
C GLN A 212 -3.31 9.88 12.72
N THR A 213 -3.68 10.80 13.61
CA THR A 213 -4.59 10.54 14.74
C THR A 213 -5.96 10.10 14.24
N LEU A 214 -6.54 10.82 13.26
CA LEU A 214 -7.82 10.44 12.64
C LEU A 214 -7.80 9.02 12.04
N VAL A 215 -6.70 8.66 11.36
CA VAL A 215 -6.55 7.31 10.79
C VAL A 215 -6.50 6.23 11.87
N ARG A 216 -5.85 6.49 13.01
CA ARG A 216 -5.78 5.57 14.16
C ARG A 216 -7.10 5.45 14.90
N ASP A 217 -7.80 6.56 15.07
CA ASP A 217 -9.11 6.61 15.72
C ASP A 217 -10.14 5.89 14.87
N CYS A 218 -10.10 6.09 13.55
CA CYS A 218 -10.93 5.36 12.60
C CYS A 218 -10.71 3.85 12.70
N TRP A 219 -9.45 3.39 12.69
CA TRP A 219 -9.14 1.97 12.89
C TRP A 219 -9.59 1.44 14.24
N SER A 220 -9.34 2.19 15.33
CA SER A 220 -9.74 1.82 16.68
C SER A 220 -11.25 1.65 16.80
N THR A 221 -12.01 2.54 16.17
CA THR A 221 -13.48 2.49 16.09
C THR A 221 -13.95 1.26 15.31
N ILE A 222 -13.34 0.96 14.15
CA ILE A 222 -13.71 -0.21 13.34
C ILE A 222 -13.56 -1.51 14.13
N LYS A 223 -12.48 -1.65 14.91
CA LYS A 223 -12.17 -2.88 15.66
C LYS A 223 -12.78 -2.93 17.07
N ASP A 224 -13.42 -1.86 17.55
CA ASP A 224 -13.90 -1.81 18.92
C ASP A 224 -14.95 -2.90 19.20
N GLY A 225 -14.81 -3.58 20.33
CA GLY A 225 -15.66 -4.70 20.73
C GLY A 225 -15.62 -5.95 19.83
N ARG A 226 -14.69 -6.05 18.87
CA ARG A 226 -14.62 -7.16 17.90
C ARG A 226 -13.44 -8.09 18.17
N ASP A 227 -13.74 -9.38 18.15
CA ASP A 227 -12.71 -10.41 18.26
C ASP A 227 -12.08 -10.67 16.88
N LEU A 228 -10.80 -10.33 16.75
CA LEU A 228 -9.97 -10.69 15.59
C LEU A 228 -9.22 -12.03 15.80
N GLY A 229 -9.50 -12.73 16.89
CA GLY A 229 -8.89 -13.99 17.27
C GLY A 229 -7.41 -13.83 17.61
N ARG A 230 -6.58 -14.78 17.13
CA ARG A 230 -5.12 -14.76 17.31
C ARG A 230 -4.38 -13.96 16.23
N SER A 231 -5.09 -13.09 15.52
CA SER A 231 -4.54 -12.33 14.41
C SER A 231 -3.65 -11.21 14.94
N GLU A 232 -2.41 -11.14 14.43
CA GLU A 232 -1.52 -10.01 14.66
C GLU A 232 -1.92 -8.87 13.71
N VAL A 233 -2.09 -7.66 14.24
CA VAL A 233 -2.35 -6.47 13.44
C VAL A 233 -1.05 -5.70 13.28
N ARG A 234 -0.57 -5.56 12.05
CA ARG A 234 0.58 -4.72 11.70
C ARG A 234 0.08 -3.40 11.12
N GLU A 235 0.46 -2.30 11.74
CA GLU A 235 0.19 -0.94 11.28
C GLU A 235 1.37 -0.39 10.47
N LEU A 236 1.09 0.24 9.34
CA LEU A 236 2.04 1.07 8.61
C LEU A 236 1.37 2.39 8.24
N MET A 237 2.05 3.48 8.52
CA MET A 237 1.58 4.83 8.20
C MET A 237 2.36 5.40 7.03
N MET A 238 1.70 6.22 6.21
CA MET A 238 2.35 6.91 5.12
C MET A 238 3.42 7.85 5.67
N ALA A 239 4.61 7.82 5.07
CA ALA A 239 5.67 8.74 5.43
C ALA A 239 5.22 10.21 5.16
N PRO A 240 5.58 11.17 6.04
CA PRO A 240 5.31 12.58 5.81
C PRO A 240 5.89 13.04 4.47
N VAL A 241 5.09 13.72 3.67
CA VAL A 241 5.53 14.30 2.40
C VAL A 241 5.36 15.81 2.52
N THR A 242 6.47 16.54 2.59
CA THR A 242 6.50 17.99 2.85
C THR A 242 6.10 18.86 1.67
N THR A 243 5.86 18.27 0.50
CA THR A 243 5.57 19.02 -0.72
C THR A 243 4.24 18.58 -1.32
N ASN A 244 3.42 19.53 -1.76
CA ASN A 244 2.12 19.31 -2.43
C ASN A 244 2.22 18.65 -3.84
N ASN A 245 3.32 17.95 -4.12
CA ASN A 245 3.51 17.20 -5.35
C ASN A 245 2.73 15.87 -5.28
N LYS A 246 1.63 15.80 -6.03
CA LYS A 246 0.81 14.57 -6.20
C LYS A 246 1.64 13.32 -6.52
N GLY A 247 2.74 13.47 -7.27
CA GLY A 247 3.63 12.34 -7.58
C GLY A 247 4.30 11.75 -6.33
N ARG A 248 4.75 12.61 -5.40
CA ARG A 248 5.38 12.17 -4.15
C ARG A 248 4.38 11.53 -3.18
N GLU A 249 3.15 12.02 -3.15
CA GLU A 249 2.05 11.38 -2.40
C GLU A 249 1.82 9.95 -2.89
N GLN A 250 1.70 9.76 -4.21
CA GLN A 250 1.53 8.43 -4.79
C GLN A 250 2.72 7.51 -4.49
N GLU A 251 3.95 8.02 -4.59
CA GLU A 251 5.14 7.27 -4.22
C GLU A 251 5.14 6.85 -2.74
N ALA A 252 4.74 7.73 -1.82
CA ALA A 252 4.65 7.41 -0.40
C ALA A 252 3.62 6.29 -0.13
N ILE A 253 2.46 6.34 -0.82
CA ILE A 253 1.46 5.26 -0.78
C ILE A 253 2.06 3.95 -1.29
N VAL A 254 2.79 3.98 -2.42
CA VAL A 254 3.44 2.79 -2.99
C VAL A 254 4.46 2.20 -2.02
N ARG A 255 5.32 3.01 -1.38
CA ARG A 255 6.28 2.54 -0.36
C ARG A 255 5.57 1.85 0.79
N MET A 256 4.54 2.49 1.36
CA MET A 256 3.74 1.94 2.46
C MET A 256 3.13 0.59 2.10
N TRP A 257 2.50 0.47 0.93
CA TRP A 257 1.91 -0.79 0.47
C TRP A 257 2.96 -1.87 0.24
N CYS A 258 4.08 -1.56 -0.42
CA CYS A 258 5.14 -2.54 -0.65
C CYS A 258 5.78 -3.02 0.65
N GLU A 259 5.95 -2.15 1.65
CA GLU A 259 6.50 -2.53 2.95
C GLU A 259 5.53 -3.40 3.76
N ALA A 260 4.23 -3.10 3.71
CA ALA A 260 3.20 -3.90 4.36
C ALA A 260 3.09 -5.30 3.77
N LEU A 261 3.11 -5.39 2.43
CA LEU A 261 2.98 -6.63 1.66
C LEU A 261 4.29 -7.44 1.58
N ARG A 262 5.42 -6.89 2.05
CA ARG A 262 6.67 -7.61 2.22
C ARG A 262 6.56 -8.54 3.43
N MET A 263 5.92 -9.69 3.21
CA MET A 263 5.86 -10.78 4.19
C MET A 263 7.27 -11.25 4.56
N ARG A 264 7.49 -11.66 5.81
CA ARG A 264 8.78 -12.19 6.26
C ARG A 264 9.14 -13.44 5.44
N GLY A 265 10.27 -13.40 4.71
CA GLY A 265 10.77 -14.53 3.93
C GLY A 265 12.02 -14.27 3.12
#